data_AF-A0A1L7GE29-F1
#
_entry.id   AF-A0A1L7GE29-F1
#
_cell.length_a   1.000
_cell.length_b   1.000
_cell.length_c   1.000
_cell.angle_alpha   90.00
_cell.angle_beta   90.00
_cell.angle_gamma   90.00
#
_symmetry.space_group_name_H-M   'P 1'
#
loop_
_entity.id
_entity.type
_entity.pdbx_description
1 polymer ?
#
loop_
_entity_poly.entity_id
_entity_poly.type
_entity_poly.pdbx_seq_one_letter_code
_entity_poly.pdbx_strand_id
1 'polypeptide(L)'
;MDLEKRPPAGGGDGCLVGVVRIPVKIVAVLVVLPVRVVWELLVAAGRAVHRHVLGPLYAHVVEPLLRALGWLLATLLKLVFVWPWTGLWRYVLVPVGQGLAWLGRGLYDQVLAPAGRFLTAYLLRPVGEALAWIGRGGMRYLLAPLAKGVTWIGWVLAMALFVWPWVALWRYVLAPVGRGIAWLAAAAYRYVLTPVGHGLAWLAAAVFRYLVRPVGLGLVWLVVALYRYLLKPAGLGLAWLAAALYRYVLTPVGQVLLWAWHVAGRITAALWRGLKRVAWVLVGWPASRVYRHVLTPVGHAVREVWRTGRAAVREARATVRRALFGTPPVEPARSRARTLGSTTAADAAPADEISLPRRQG
;
A
#
# COMPACT_ATOMS: atom_id res chain seq x y z
N MET A 1 46.55 -62.47 -1.77
CA MET A 1 45.18 -62.91 -2.15
C MET A 1 44.45 -61.65 -2.57
N ASP A 2 44.68 -61.25 -3.82
CA ASP A 2 44.07 -60.08 -4.42
C ASP A 2 42.87 -60.56 -5.24
N LEU A 3 41.68 -60.08 -4.89
CA LEU A 3 40.43 -60.39 -5.59
C LEU A 3 40.08 -59.24 -6.53
N GLU A 4 40.49 -59.39 -7.78
CA GLU A 4 40.00 -58.60 -8.92
C GLU A 4 38.51 -58.93 -9.15
N LYS A 5 37.62 -57.92 -9.13
CA LYS A 5 36.19 -58.09 -9.46
C LYS A 5 35.83 -57.17 -10.63
N ARG A 6 35.72 -57.73 -11.83
CA ARG A 6 35.18 -57.04 -13.03
C ARG A 6 33.64 -56.97 -12.97
N PRO A 7 33.00 -55.90 -13.48
CA PRO A 7 31.55 -55.87 -13.67
C PRO A 7 31.14 -56.45 -15.06
N PRO A 8 29.92 -57.02 -15.20
CA PRO A 8 29.42 -57.52 -16.47
C PRO A 8 28.73 -56.42 -17.30
N ALA A 9 28.74 -56.61 -18.62
CA ALA A 9 28.08 -55.77 -19.61
C ALA A 9 26.67 -56.29 -19.97
N GLY A 10 25.75 -55.37 -20.27
CA GLY A 10 24.43 -55.58 -20.91
C GLY A 10 23.53 -54.36 -20.69
N GLY A 11 22.96 -53.64 -21.66
CA GLY A 11 22.73 -53.87 -23.09
C GLY A 11 21.26 -54.22 -23.37
N GLY A 12 20.40 -53.24 -23.69
CA GLY A 12 19.14 -53.51 -24.43
C GLY A 12 17.86 -52.72 -24.10
N ASP A 13 17.58 -52.34 -22.85
CA ASP A 13 16.21 -51.98 -22.43
C ASP A 13 15.76 -50.51 -22.66
N GLY A 14 16.51 -49.74 -23.45
CA GLY A 14 16.35 -48.29 -23.55
C GLY A 14 15.17 -47.78 -24.40
N CYS A 15 14.77 -48.50 -25.45
CA CYS A 15 13.90 -47.93 -26.49
C CYS A 15 12.39 -48.16 -26.27
N LEU A 16 11.97 -49.32 -25.77
CA LEU A 16 10.53 -49.63 -25.57
C LEU A 16 9.95 -48.92 -24.33
N VAL A 17 10.74 -48.75 -23.28
CA VAL A 17 10.39 -47.95 -22.09
C VAL A 17 10.31 -46.45 -22.44
N GLY A 18 11.05 -46.01 -23.46
CA GLY A 18 11.02 -44.65 -23.98
C GLY A 18 9.69 -44.27 -24.63
N VAL A 19 9.06 -45.18 -25.39
CA VAL A 19 7.82 -44.90 -26.14
C VAL A 19 6.59 -44.87 -25.23
N VAL A 20 6.50 -45.77 -24.25
CA VAL A 20 5.35 -45.85 -23.34
C VAL A 20 5.39 -44.80 -22.21
N ARG A 21 6.58 -44.29 -21.84
CA ARG A 21 6.73 -43.18 -20.87
C ARG A 21 6.21 -41.84 -21.40
N ILE A 22 6.13 -41.67 -22.72
CA ILE A 22 5.70 -40.42 -23.37
C ILE A 22 4.23 -40.08 -23.06
N PRO A 23 3.24 -40.96 -23.26
CA PRO A 23 1.84 -40.66 -22.93
C PRO A 23 1.60 -40.52 -21.42
N VAL A 24 2.27 -41.34 -20.59
CA VAL A 24 2.11 -41.28 -19.13
C VAL A 24 2.67 -39.99 -18.54
N LYS A 25 3.78 -39.45 -19.08
CA LYS A 25 4.31 -38.12 -18.71
C LYS A 25 3.38 -36.97 -19.12
N ILE A 26 2.67 -37.11 -20.24
CA ILE A 26 1.69 -36.11 -20.67
C ILE A 26 0.48 -36.11 -19.73
N VAL A 27 -0.07 -37.28 -19.39
CA VAL A 27 -1.20 -37.40 -18.45
C VAL A 27 -0.79 -36.94 -17.04
N ALA A 28 0.41 -37.28 -16.57
CA ALA A 28 0.90 -36.84 -15.26
C ALA A 28 1.10 -35.32 -15.20
N VAL A 29 1.62 -34.69 -16.26
CA VAL A 29 1.74 -33.22 -16.34
C VAL A 29 0.36 -32.56 -16.47
N LEU A 30 -0.57 -33.16 -17.23
CA LEU A 30 -1.92 -32.65 -17.38
C LEU A 30 -2.74 -32.71 -16.09
N VAL A 31 -2.44 -33.66 -15.19
CA VAL A 31 -3.19 -33.85 -13.92
C VAL A 31 -2.48 -33.20 -12.73
N VAL A 32 -1.17 -33.37 -12.59
CA VAL A 32 -0.43 -32.91 -11.40
C VAL A 32 -0.25 -31.40 -11.39
N LEU A 33 -0.08 -30.79 -12.56
CA LEU A 33 0.15 -29.35 -12.69
C LEU A 33 -1.10 -28.52 -12.32
N PRO A 34 -2.33 -28.86 -12.77
CA PRO A 34 -3.52 -28.17 -12.28
C PRO A 34 -3.80 -28.47 -10.81
N VAL A 35 -3.60 -29.70 -10.32
CA VAL A 35 -3.81 -30.03 -8.90
C VAL A 35 -2.88 -29.20 -7.99
N ARG A 36 -1.64 -28.97 -8.42
CA ARG A 36 -0.67 -28.17 -7.66
C ARG A 36 -0.98 -26.68 -7.70
N VAL A 37 -1.42 -26.17 -8.84
CA VAL A 37 -1.88 -24.78 -8.98
C VAL A 37 -3.14 -24.54 -8.14
N VAL A 38 -4.08 -25.49 -8.15
CA VAL A 38 -5.28 -25.47 -7.32
C VAL A 38 -4.93 -25.48 -5.83
N TRP A 39 -3.92 -26.26 -5.42
CA TRP A 39 -3.47 -26.30 -4.03
C TRP A 39 -2.80 -25.00 -3.59
N GLU A 40 -1.89 -24.44 -4.38
CA GLU A 40 -1.24 -23.15 -4.09
C GLU A 40 -2.29 -22.02 -4.04
N LEU A 41 -3.28 -22.05 -4.94
CA LEU A 41 -4.42 -21.13 -4.91
C LEU A 41 -5.30 -21.32 -3.67
N LEU A 42 -5.56 -22.56 -3.24
CA LEU A 42 -6.32 -22.85 -2.02
C LEU A 42 -5.60 -22.37 -0.76
N VAL A 43 -4.29 -22.56 -0.68
CA VAL A 43 -3.50 -22.12 0.48
C VAL A 43 -3.33 -20.59 0.46
N ALA A 44 -3.20 -19.98 -0.71
CA ALA A 44 -3.19 -18.52 -0.86
C ALA A 44 -4.56 -17.92 -0.51
N ALA A 45 -5.65 -18.53 -0.98
CA ALA A 45 -7.02 -18.15 -0.63
C ALA A 45 -7.28 -18.32 0.86
N GLY A 46 -6.86 -19.44 1.47
CA GLY A 46 -6.98 -19.67 2.91
C GLY A 46 -6.22 -18.63 3.74
N ARG A 47 -5.00 -18.26 3.33
CA ARG A 47 -4.23 -17.17 3.98
C ARG A 47 -4.85 -15.79 3.76
N ALA A 48 -5.39 -15.53 2.58
CA ALA A 48 -6.10 -14.29 2.28
C ALA A 48 -7.38 -14.16 3.11
N VAL A 49 -8.19 -15.22 3.18
CA VAL A 49 -9.39 -15.33 4.01
C VAL A 49 -9.03 -15.18 5.48
N HIS A 50 -7.94 -15.77 5.95
CA HIS A 50 -7.53 -15.62 7.34
C HIS A 50 -7.17 -14.18 7.70
N ARG A 51 -6.44 -13.47 6.82
CA ARG A 51 -6.06 -12.07 7.05
C ARG A 51 -7.19 -11.07 6.84
N HIS A 52 -8.02 -11.27 5.82
CA HIS A 52 -9.03 -10.28 5.42
C HIS A 52 -10.42 -10.56 5.97
N VAL A 53 -10.71 -11.79 6.39
CA VAL A 53 -12.02 -12.19 6.90
C VAL A 53 -11.91 -12.59 8.35
N LEU A 54 -11.15 -13.63 8.69
CA LEU A 54 -11.12 -14.17 10.07
C LEU A 54 -10.46 -13.22 11.07
N GLY A 55 -9.34 -12.59 10.73
CA GLY A 55 -8.66 -11.61 11.58
C GLY A 55 -9.55 -10.41 11.94
N PRO A 56 -10.11 -9.68 10.96
CA PRO A 56 -11.00 -8.57 11.24
C PRO A 56 -12.35 -9.00 11.83
N LEU A 57 -12.93 -10.16 11.46
CA LEU A 57 -14.13 -10.68 12.14
C LEU A 57 -13.88 -11.01 13.60
N TYR A 58 -12.72 -11.59 13.92
CA TYR A 58 -12.39 -11.92 15.30
C TYR A 58 -12.25 -10.64 16.15
N ALA A 59 -11.54 -9.64 15.63
CA ALA A 59 -11.35 -8.37 16.31
C ALA A 59 -12.63 -7.52 16.38
N HIS A 60 -13.45 -7.46 15.31
CA HIS A 60 -14.63 -6.58 15.25
C HIS A 60 -15.92 -7.24 15.72
N VAL A 61 -16.01 -8.57 15.75
CA VAL A 61 -17.25 -9.27 16.10
C VAL A 61 -17.04 -10.14 17.34
N VAL A 62 -16.03 -11.01 17.36
CA VAL A 62 -15.86 -11.98 18.45
C VAL A 62 -15.41 -11.30 19.74
N GLU A 63 -14.43 -10.41 19.68
CA GLU A 63 -13.93 -9.68 20.85
C GLU A 63 -14.98 -8.79 21.52
N PRO A 64 -15.74 -7.94 20.80
CA PRO A 64 -16.83 -7.18 21.42
C PRO A 64 -17.97 -8.08 21.87
N LEU A 65 -18.27 -9.18 21.17
CA LEU A 65 -19.30 -10.13 21.60
C LEU A 65 -18.93 -10.85 22.89
N LEU A 66 -17.68 -11.30 23.04
CA LEU A 66 -17.18 -11.91 24.28
C LEU A 66 -17.16 -10.90 25.42
N ARG A 67 -16.77 -9.65 25.14
CA ARG A 67 -16.79 -8.58 26.14
C ARG A 67 -18.21 -8.22 26.56
N ALA A 68 -19.14 -8.14 25.61
CA ALA A 68 -20.56 -7.93 25.86
C ALA A 68 -21.18 -9.09 26.63
N LEU A 69 -20.84 -10.34 26.28
CA LEU A 69 -21.30 -11.54 26.98
C LEU A 69 -20.74 -11.60 28.41
N GLY A 70 -19.48 -11.24 28.62
CA GLY A 70 -18.88 -11.10 29.94
C GLY A 70 -19.54 -10.00 30.77
N TRP A 71 -19.88 -8.87 30.15
CA TRP A 71 -20.61 -7.78 30.81
C TRP A 71 -22.05 -8.18 31.16
N LEU A 72 -22.74 -8.86 30.25
CA LEU A 72 -24.06 -9.42 30.47
C LEU A 72 -24.04 -10.44 31.59
N LEU A 73 -23.11 -11.40 31.58
CA LEU A 73 -23.00 -12.41 32.63
C LEU A 73 -22.68 -11.79 33.99
N ALA A 74 -21.78 -10.82 34.05
CA ALA A 74 -21.47 -10.10 35.28
C ALA A 74 -22.66 -9.27 35.80
N THR A 75 -23.41 -8.65 34.89
CA THR A 75 -24.61 -7.88 35.24
C THR A 75 -25.72 -8.80 35.70
N LEU A 76 -25.94 -9.93 35.03
CA LEU A 76 -26.94 -10.93 35.37
C LEU A 76 -26.61 -11.57 36.73
N LEU A 77 -25.33 -11.85 37.00
CA LEU A 77 -24.87 -12.31 38.31
C LEU A 77 -25.12 -11.27 39.41
N LYS A 78 -24.81 -9.99 39.16
CA LYS A 78 -25.16 -8.89 40.08
C LYS A 78 -26.66 -8.76 40.28
N LEU A 79 -27.44 -8.89 39.22
CA LEU A 79 -28.88 -8.73 39.23
C LEU A 79 -29.57 -9.91 39.94
N VAL A 80 -29.03 -11.12 39.85
CA VAL A 80 -29.55 -12.33 40.51
C VAL A 80 -29.08 -12.44 41.96
N PHE A 81 -27.86 -12.01 42.27
CA PHE A 81 -27.30 -12.23 43.60
C PHE A 81 -27.43 -11.00 44.51
N VAL A 82 -27.07 -9.82 44.01
CA VAL A 82 -27.04 -8.59 44.82
C VAL A 82 -28.42 -7.98 44.93
N TRP A 83 -29.14 -7.90 43.81
CA TRP A 83 -30.44 -7.20 43.75
C TRP A 83 -31.53 -7.84 44.60
N PRO A 84 -31.74 -9.17 44.60
CA PRO A 84 -32.77 -9.81 45.41
C PRO A 84 -32.44 -9.72 46.89
N TRP A 85 -31.16 -9.79 47.24
CA TRP A 85 -30.72 -9.61 48.62
C TRP A 85 -30.94 -8.17 49.10
N THR A 86 -30.62 -7.18 48.27
CA THR A 86 -30.92 -5.77 48.59
C THR A 86 -32.41 -5.47 48.62
N GLY A 87 -33.20 -6.12 47.77
CA GLY A 87 -34.65 -6.03 47.76
C GLY A 87 -35.25 -6.65 49.02
N LEU A 88 -34.81 -7.84 49.41
CA LEU A 88 -35.21 -8.50 50.64
C LEU A 88 -34.89 -7.64 51.86
N TRP A 89 -33.71 -7.00 51.88
CA TRP A 89 -33.32 -6.11 52.96
C TRP A 89 -34.19 -4.85 53.03
N ARG A 90 -34.43 -4.18 51.88
CA ARG A 90 -35.22 -2.94 51.83
C ARG A 90 -36.73 -3.15 51.98
N TYR A 91 -37.28 -4.23 51.45
CA TYR A 91 -38.73 -4.47 51.41
C TYR A 91 -39.24 -5.45 52.45
N VAL A 92 -38.38 -6.22 53.12
CA VAL A 92 -38.81 -7.13 54.20
C VAL A 92 -38.22 -6.70 55.53
N LEU A 93 -36.90 -6.58 55.64
CA LEU A 93 -36.26 -6.29 56.93
C LEU A 93 -36.57 -4.88 57.46
N VAL A 94 -36.51 -3.85 56.61
CA VAL A 94 -36.83 -2.47 57.01
C VAL A 94 -38.30 -2.30 57.44
N PRO A 95 -39.31 -2.74 56.68
CA PRO A 95 -40.70 -2.57 57.10
C PRO A 95 -41.09 -3.48 58.25
N VAL A 96 -40.52 -4.69 58.38
CA VAL A 96 -40.73 -5.52 59.58
C VAL A 96 -40.16 -4.84 60.82
N GLY A 97 -38.98 -4.22 60.72
CA GLY A 97 -38.42 -3.42 61.82
C GLY A 97 -39.27 -2.20 62.18
N GLN A 98 -39.81 -1.50 61.18
CA GLN A 98 -40.71 -0.36 61.39
C GLN A 98 -42.08 -0.79 61.95
N GLY A 99 -42.62 -1.92 61.51
CA GLY A 99 -43.87 -2.50 62.01
C GLY A 99 -43.75 -2.93 63.48
N LEU A 100 -42.63 -3.54 63.85
CA LEU A 100 -42.34 -3.88 65.25
C LEU A 100 -42.19 -2.63 66.13
N ALA A 101 -41.52 -1.60 65.62
CA ALA A 101 -41.36 -0.32 66.30
C ALA A 101 -42.68 0.49 66.39
N TRP A 102 -43.62 0.27 65.47
CA TRP A 102 -44.95 0.85 65.51
C TRP A 102 -45.85 0.11 66.51
N LEU A 103 -45.84 -1.22 66.51
CA LEU A 103 -46.55 -2.04 67.51
C LEU A 103 -46.07 -1.74 68.93
N GLY A 104 -44.76 -1.59 69.14
CA GLY A 104 -44.21 -1.20 70.44
C GLY A 104 -44.64 0.20 70.90
N ARG A 105 -44.83 1.15 69.98
CA ARG A 105 -45.34 2.50 70.28
C ARG A 105 -46.86 2.51 70.50
N GLY A 106 -47.62 1.75 69.73
CA GLY A 106 -49.07 1.65 69.88
C GLY A 106 -49.47 1.05 71.24
N LEU A 107 -48.76 0.01 71.69
CA LEU A 107 -48.94 -0.57 73.03
C LEU A 107 -48.62 0.43 74.15
N TYR A 108 -47.61 1.26 73.95
CA TYR A 108 -47.22 2.31 74.91
C TYR A 108 -48.28 3.41 75.00
N ASP A 109 -48.82 3.87 73.86
CA ASP A 109 -49.78 4.96 73.83
C ASP A 109 -51.20 4.52 74.24
N GLN A 110 -51.63 3.29 73.93
CA GLN A 110 -52.96 2.80 74.32
C GLN A 110 -53.05 2.42 75.81
N VAL A 111 -51.98 1.90 76.42
CA VAL A 111 -52.03 1.35 77.79
C VAL A 111 -51.41 2.30 78.83
N LEU A 112 -50.26 2.93 78.52
CA LEU A 112 -49.53 3.73 79.51
C LEU A 112 -49.96 5.22 79.52
N ALA A 113 -50.34 5.78 78.36
CA ALA A 113 -50.63 7.21 78.25
C ALA A 113 -51.96 7.69 78.88
N PRO A 114 -53.09 6.93 78.91
CA PRO A 114 -54.31 7.40 79.57
C PRO A 114 -54.19 7.33 81.10
N ALA A 115 -53.54 6.28 81.63
CA ALA A 115 -53.31 6.12 83.08
C ALA A 115 -52.31 7.15 83.64
N GLY A 116 -51.27 7.52 82.87
CA GLY A 116 -50.29 8.53 83.30
C GLY A 116 -50.82 9.96 83.31
N ARG A 117 -51.75 10.31 82.41
CA ARG A 117 -52.26 11.69 82.26
C ARG A 117 -53.23 12.12 83.38
N PHE A 118 -54.02 11.19 83.91
CA PHE A 118 -54.92 11.47 85.04
C PHE A 118 -54.17 11.65 86.37
N LEU A 119 -53.09 10.90 86.59
CA LEU A 119 -52.31 10.95 87.82
C LEU A 119 -51.32 12.12 87.87
N THR A 120 -50.81 12.57 86.72
CA THR A 120 -49.80 13.65 86.63
C THR A 120 -50.39 15.06 86.76
N ALA A 121 -51.62 15.28 86.30
CA ALA A 121 -52.23 16.61 86.27
C ALA A 121 -52.59 17.16 87.66
N TYR A 122 -52.99 16.29 88.61
CA TYR A 122 -53.55 16.74 89.89
C TYR A 122 -52.63 16.56 91.12
N LEU A 123 -51.65 15.64 91.09
CA LEU A 123 -50.82 15.33 92.27
C LEU A 123 -49.31 15.56 92.08
N LEU A 124 -48.79 15.41 90.86
CA LEU A 124 -47.34 15.31 90.61
C LEU A 124 -46.71 16.54 89.95
N ARG A 125 -47.47 17.58 89.60
CA ARG A 125 -46.90 18.75 88.91
C ARG A 125 -45.82 19.51 89.73
N PRO A 126 -45.99 19.75 91.06
CA PRO A 126 -44.94 20.41 91.85
C PRO A 126 -43.80 19.48 92.27
N VAL A 127 -44.09 18.20 92.52
CA VAL A 127 -43.07 17.20 92.91
C VAL A 127 -42.28 16.68 91.69
N GLY A 128 -42.91 16.69 90.52
CA GLY A 128 -42.38 16.18 89.27
C GLY A 128 -41.30 17.06 88.65
N GLU A 129 -41.27 18.37 88.89
CA GLU A 129 -40.16 19.22 88.42
C GLU A 129 -38.87 18.95 89.22
N ALA A 130 -38.98 18.74 90.53
CA ALA A 130 -37.87 18.38 91.39
C ALA A 130 -37.31 16.97 91.10
N LEU A 131 -38.19 15.97 90.91
CA LEU A 131 -37.76 14.62 90.54
C LEU A 131 -37.30 14.53 89.08
N ALA A 132 -37.83 15.33 88.15
CA ALA A 132 -37.39 15.32 86.76
C ALA A 132 -35.99 15.93 86.58
N TRP A 133 -35.53 16.80 87.48
CA TRP A 133 -34.13 17.26 87.47
C TRP A 133 -33.15 16.12 87.82
N ILE A 134 -33.49 15.31 88.84
CA ILE A 134 -32.68 14.15 89.26
C ILE A 134 -32.83 12.98 88.27
N GLY A 135 -34.04 12.72 87.79
CA GLY A 135 -34.37 11.65 86.85
C GLY A 135 -33.84 11.89 85.44
N ARG A 136 -33.89 13.13 84.90
CA ARG A 136 -33.36 13.41 83.55
C ARG A 136 -31.83 13.31 83.49
N GLY A 137 -31.14 13.57 84.60
CA GLY A 137 -29.71 13.30 84.74
C GLY A 137 -29.43 11.79 84.77
N GLY A 138 -29.95 11.08 85.78
CA GLY A 138 -29.64 9.65 85.97
C GLY A 138 -30.13 8.73 84.85
N MET A 139 -31.33 8.95 84.33
CA MET A 139 -31.96 8.08 83.33
C MET A 139 -31.25 8.15 81.97
N ARG A 140 -30.78 9.33 81.54
CA ARG A 140 -30.00 9.48 80.30
C ARG A 140 -28.58 8.93 80.43
N TYR A 141 -27.95 9.03 81.60
CA TYR A 141 -26.59 8.50 81.80
C TYR A 141 -26.55 7.00 82.07
N LEU A 142 -27.63 6.37 82.57
CA LEU A 142 -27.65 4.92 82.85
C LEU A 142 -28.32 4.09 81.75
N LEU A 143 -29.45 4.52 81.19
CA LEU A 143 -30.15 3.73 80.16
C LEU A 143 -29.57 3.91 78.76
N ALA A 144 -28.96 5.06 78.44
CA ALA A 144 -28.29 5.23 77.15
C ALA A 144 -27.09 4.30 76.97
N PRO A 145 -26.16 4.13 77.95
CA PRO A 145 -25.10 3.13 77.81
C PRO A 145 -25.64 1.70 77.89
N LEU A 146 -26.73 1.44 78.62
CA LEU A 146 -27.32 0.09 78.66
C LEU A 146 -27.96 -0.29 77.32
N ALA A 147 -28.75 0.59 76.72
CA ALA A 147 -29.34 0.39 75.40
C ALA A 147 -28.27 0.34 74.29
N LYS A 148 -27.23 1.17 74.40
CA LYS A 148 -26.07 1.10 73.52
C LYS A 148 -25.28 -0.20 73.72
N GLY A 149 -25.21 -0.71 74.94
CA GLY A 149 -24.62 -2.00 75.29
C GLY A 149 -25.40 -3.16 74.67
N VAL A 150 -26.72 -3.19 74.81
CA VAL A 150 -27.57 -4.23 74.22
C VAL A 150 -27.50 -4.22 72.69
N THR A 151 -27.55 -3.04 72.07
CA THR A 151 -27.41 -2.93 70.60
C THR A 151 -26.00 -3.29 70.12
N TRP A 152 -24.97 -2.97 70.88
CA TRP A 152 -23.59 -3.38 70.57
C TRP A 152 -23.41 -4.89 70.72
N ILE A 153 -23.95 -5.50 71.77
CA ILE A 153 -23.96 -6.96 71.96
C ILE A 153 -24.72 -7.64 70.82
N GLY A 154 -25.89 -7.12 70.43
CA GLY A 154 -26.64 -7.65 69.29
C GLY A 154 -25.88 -7.52 67.97
N TRP A 155 -25.19 -6.40 67.75
CA TRP A 155 -24.36 -6.18 66.57
C TRP A 155 -23.13 -7.11 66.54
N VAL A 156 -22.45 -7.27 67.68
CA VAL A 156 -21.31 -8.18 67.83
C VAL A 156 -21.77 -9.63 67.63
N LEU A 157 -22.91 -10.03 68.21
CA LEU A 157 -23.46 -11.37 68.05
C LEU A 157 -23.86 -11.64 66.60
N ALA A 158 -24.48 -10.67 65.92
CA ALA A 158 -24.78 -10.78 64.49
C ALA A 158 -23.52 -10.89 63.64
N MET A 159 -22.49 -10.07 63.94
CA MET A 159 -21.20 -10.13 63.24
C MET A 159 -20.49 -11.46 63.50
N ALA A 160 -20.56 -11.98 64.73
CA ALA A 160 -19.93 -13.22 65.16
C ALA A 160 -20.66 -14.48 64.64
N LEU A 161 -21.98 -14.43 64.48
CA LEU A 161 -22.77 -15.56 63.96
C LEU A 161 -22.87 -15.56 62.43
N PHE A 162 -22.85 -14.41 61.79
CA PHE A 162 -23.07 -14.32 60.35
C PHE A 162 -21.78 -14.06 59.58
N VAL A 163 -21.02 -13.04 59.98
CA VAL A 163 -19.85 -12.59 59.21
C VAL A 163 -18.63 -13.42 59.54
N TRP A 164 -18.35 -13.69 60.82
CA TRP A 164 -17.18 -14.46 61.22
C TRP A 164 -17.17 -15.91 60.69
N PRO A 165 -18.28 -16.66 60.68
CA PRO A 165 -18.28 -18.02 60.15
C PRO A 165 -18.13 -18.01 58.63
N TRP A 166 -18.69 -17.02 57.95
CA TRP A 166 -18.50 -16.86 56.51
C TRP A 166 -17.08 -16.44 56.13
N VAL A 167 -16.47 -15.51 56.88
CA VAL A 167 -15.07 -15.09 56.71
C VAL A 167 -14.12 -16.24 57.04
N ALA A 168 -14.42 -17.02 58.08
CA ALA A 168 -13.69 -18.23 58.42
C ALA A 168 -13.81 -19.28 57.30
N LEU A 169 -15.03 -19.54 56.80
CA LEU A 169 -15.25 -20.44 55.66
C LEU A 169 -14.47 -19.96 54.42
N TRP A 170 -14.48 -18.66 54.14
CA TRP A 170 -13.75 -18.10 53.01
C TRP A 170 -12.24 -18.27 53.18
N ARG A 171 -11.70 -17.96 54.36
CA ARG A 171 -10.27 -17.96 54.63
C ARG A 171 -9.69 -19.37 54.82
N TYR A 172 -10.45 -20.27 55.44
CA TYR A 172 -10.02 -21.63 55.77
C TYR A 172 -10.46 -22.69 54.76
N VAL A 173 -11.48 -22.46 53.94
CA VAL A 173 -11.96 -23.46 52.97
C VAL A 173 -11.80 -22.95 51.54
N LEU A 174 -12.42 -21.82 51.19
CA LEU A 174 -12.42 -21.35 49.80
C LEU A 174 -11.03 -20.92 49.31
N ALA A 175 -10.28 -20.19 50.13
CA ALA A 175 -8.95 -19.73 49.75
C ALA A 175 -7.93 -20.87 49.55
N PRO A 176 -7.84 -21.90 50.43
CA PRO A 176 -6.97 -23.04 50.17
C PRO A 176 -7.48 -23.94 49.05
N VAL A 177 -8.79 -24.14 48.91
CA VAL A 177 -9.35 -24.92 47.79
C VAL A 177 -9.04 -24.23 46.45
N GLY A 178 -9.23 -22.91 46.37
CA GLY A 178 -8.87 -22.12 45.18
C GLY A 178 -7.37 -22.21 44.86
N ARG A 179 -6.50 -22.14 45.87
CA ARG A 179 -5.05 -22.36 45.69
C ARG A 179 -4.71 -23.79 45.26
N GLY A 180 -5.41 -24.79 45.78
CA GLY A 180 -5.26 -26.20 45.40
C GLY A 180 -5.66 -26.46 43.95
N ILE A 181 -6.80 -25.92 43.51
CA ILE A 181 -7.27 -26.01 42.13
C ILE A 181 -6.31 -25.29 41.18
N ALA A 182 -5.86 -24.09 41.54
CA ALA A 182 -4.88 -23.35 40.74
C ALA A 182 -3.55 -24.10 40.63
N TRP A 183 -3.10 -24.73 41.73
CA TRP A 183 -1.90 -25.55 41.73
C TRP A 183 -2.07 -26.80 40.85
N LEU A 184 -3.20 -27.49 40.93
CA LEU A 184 -3.51 -28.65 40.07
C LEU A 184 -3.59 -28.26 38.59
N ALA A 185 -4.22 -27.13 38.28
CA ALA A 185 -4.27 -26.62 36.91
C ALA A 185 -2.87 -26.26 36.39
N ALA A 186 -2.05 -25.62 37.23
CA ALA A 186 -0.66 -25.30 36.89
C ALA A 186 0.21 -26.55 36.74
N ALA A 187 0.00 -27.56 37.59
CA ALA A 187 0.68 -28.84 37.51
C ALA A 187 0.28 -29.59 36.24
N ALA A 188 -1.01 -29.68 35.93
CA ALA A 188 -1.49 -30.29 34.68
C ALA A 188 -0.92 -29.57 33.45
N TYR A 189 -0.87 -28.23 33.49
CA TYR A 189 -0.26 -27.45 32.41
C TYR A 189 1.24 -27.75 32.23
N ARG A 190 2.00 -27.79 33.34
CA ARG A 190 3.45 -28.02 33.30
C ARG A 190 3.81 -29.48 32.98
N TYR A 191 3.11 -30.45 33.55
CA TYR A 191 3.45 -31.87 33.43
C TYR A 191 2.77 -32.58 32.27
N VAL A 192 1.66 -32.05 31.74
CA VAL A 192 0.95 -32.69 30.62
C VAL A 192 1.07 -31.83 29.38
N LEU A 193 0.66 -30.56 29.45
CA LEU A 193 0.57 -29.72 28.25
C LEU A 193 1.94 -29.34 27.68
N THR A 194 2.91 -29.06 28.55
CA THR A 194 4.26 -28.66 28.14
C THR A 194 5.04 -29.80 27.47
N PRO A 195 5.09 -31.04 28.01
CA PRO A 195 5.77 -32.15 27.32
C PRO A 195 5.00 -32.62 26.08
N VAL A 196 3.68 -32.59 26.08
CA VAL A 196 2.89 -32.90 24.87
C VAL A 196 3.17 -31.87 23.78
N GLY A 197 3.24 -30.58 24.12
CA GLY A 197 3.62 -29.52 23.20
C GLY A 197 5.03 -29.71 22.63
N HIS A 198 6.01 -30.08 23.48
CA HIS A 198 7.36 -30.38 23.03
C HIS A 198 7.43 -31.63 22.16
N GLY A 199 6.69 -32.69 22.50
CA GLY A 199 6.60 -33.92 21.71
C GLY A 199 6.02 -33.67 20.33
N LEU A 200 4.95 -32.88 20.25
CA LEU A 200 4.32 -32.52 18.98
C LEU A 200 5.23 -31.62 18.12
N ALA A 201 5.91 -30.66 18.74
CA ALA A 201 6.90 -29.81 18.07
C ALA A 201 8.10 -30.63 17.57
N TRP A 202 8.56 -31.61 18.34
CA TRP A 202 9.66 -32.50 17.95
C TRP A 202 9.25 -33.40 16.79
N LEU A 203 8.05 -33.96 16.81
CA LEU A 203 7.48 -34.71 15.69
C LEU A 203 7.34 -33.86 14.43
N ALA A 204 6.81 -32.64 14.55
CA ALA A 204 6.72 -31.72 13.43
C ALA A 204 8.09 -31.37 12.85
N ALA A 205 9.09 -31.13 13.71
CA ALA A 205 10.46 -30.86 13.31
C ALA A 205 11.12 -32.08 12.65
N ALA A 206 10.85 -33.30 13.15
CA ALA A 206 11.35 -34.54 12.58
C ALA A 206 10.76 -34.78 11.18
N VAL A 207 9.43 -34.62 11.02
CA VAL A 207 8.76 -34.73 9.71
C VAL A 207 9.33 -33.70 8.73
N PHE A 208 9.52 -32.45 9.17
CA PHE A 208 10.08 -31.42 8.32
C PHE A 208 11.53 -31.74 7.88
N ARG A 209 12.38 -32.19 8.80
CA ARG A 209 13.79 -32.51 8.49
C ARG A 209 13.94 -33.76 7.64
N TYR A 210 13.22 -34.83 7.95
CA TYR A 210 13.42 -36.13 7.30
C TYR A 210 12.56 -36.34 6.07
N LEU A 211 11.41 -35.66 5.95
CA LEU A 211 10.50 -35.87 4.82
C LEU A 211 10.50 -34.68 3.88
N VAL A 212 10.23 -33.47 4.40
CA VAL A 212 10.05 -32.29 3.55
C VAL A 212 11.37 -31.81 2.96
N ARG A 213 12.44 -31.77 3.76
CA ARG A 213 13.75 -31.27 3.34
C ARG A 213 14.40 -32.08 2.21
N PRO A 214 14.50 -33.43 2.27
CA PRO A 214 15.10 -34.20 1.18
C PRO A 214 14.21 -34.24 -0.07
N VAL A 215 12.88 -34.24 0.09
CA VAL A 215 11.95 -34.14 -1.05
C VAL A 215 12.10 -32.77 -1.73
N GLY A 216 12.25 -31.69 -0.96
CA GLY A 216 12.51 -30.35 -1.49
C GLY A 216 13.83 -30.26 -2.24
N LEU A 217 14.91 -30.80 -1.69
CA LEU A 217 16.23 -30.83 -2.36
C LEU A 217 16.22 -31.71 -3.61
N GLY A 218 15.55 -32.86 -3.58
CA GLY A 218 15.37 -33.73 -4.75
C GLY A 218 14.57 -33.03 -5.85
N LEU A 219 13.52 -32.29 -5.50
CA LEU A 219 12.73 -31.52 -6.46
C LEU A 219 13.54 -30.37 -7.06
N VAL A 220 14.34 -29.66 -6.27
CA VAL A 220 15.23 -28.59 -6.77
C VAL A 220 16.27 -29.17 -7.73
N TRP A 221 16.89 -30.30 -7.40
CA TRP A 221 17.81 -30.98 -8.31
C TRP A 221 17.13 -31.40 -9.61
N LEU A 222 15.91 -31.91 -9.53
CA LEU A 222 15.11 -32.30 -10.69
C LEU A 222 14.78 -31.08 -11.58
N VAL A 223 14.44 -29.93 -10.98
CA VAL A 223 14.18 -28.67 -11.71
C VAL A 223 15.46 -28.11 -12.33
N VAL A 224 16.59 -28.14 -11.62
CA VAL A 224 17.88 -27.65 -12.14
C VAL A 224 18.37 -28.53 -13.29
N ALA A 225 18.22 -29.85 -13.17
CA ALA A 225 18.52 -30.80 -14.25
C ALA A 225 17.61 -30.52 -15.46
N LEU A 226 16.30 -30.35 -15.25
CA LEU A 226 15.34 -30.01 -16.30
C LEU A 226 15.70 -28.69 -17.01
N TYR A 227 16.11 -27.67 -16.25
CA TYR A 227 16.52 -26.38 -16.80
C TYR A 227 17.79 -26.50 -17.67
N ARG A 228 18.82 -27.17 -17.16
CA ARG A 228 20.11 -27.31 -17.86
C ARG A 228 20.01 -28.19 -19.10
N TYR A 229 19.25 -29.28 -19.05
CA TYR A 229 19.21 -30.26 -20.14
C TYR A 229 18.07 -30.04 -21.13
N LEU A 230 17.00 -29.33 -20.75
CA LEU A 230 15.83 -29.14 -21.62
C LEU A 230 15.64 -27.68 -22.04
N LEU A 231 15.67 -26.75 -21.08
CA LEU A 231 15.37 -25.35 -21.38
C LEU A 231 16.52 -24.64 -22.10
N LYS A 232 17.77 -24.89 -21.73
CA LYS A 232 18.93 -24.31 -22.43
C LYS A 232 19.00 -24.71 -23.92
N PRO A 233 18.94 -26.00 -24.30
CA PRO A 233 18.99 -26.36 -25.71
C PRO A 233 17.73 -25.93 -26.47
N ALA A 234 16.55 -25.99 -25.86
CA ALA A 234 15.32 -25.51 -26.48
C ALA A 234 15.34 -23.98 -26.69
N GLY A 235 15.84 -23.21 -25.73
CA GLY A 235 16.01 -21.76 -25.85
C GLY A 235 17.01 -21.37 -26.93
N LEU A 236 18.12 -22.12 -27.06
CA LEU A 236 19.08 -21.93 -28.14
C LEU A 236 18.48 -22.29 -29.51
N GLY A 237 17.68 -23.36 -29.60
CA GLY A 237 16.97 -23.74 -30.82
C GLY A 237 15.92 -22.70 -31.25
N LEU A 238 15.15 -22.17 -30.30
CA LEU A 238 14.16 -21.12 -30.57
C LEU A 238 14.82 -19.80 -30.98
N ALA A 239 15.94 -19.43 -30.33
CA ALA A 239 16.72 -18.27 -30.70
C ALA A 239 17.33 -18.43 -32.10
N TRP A 240 17.79 -19.63 -32.46
CA TRP A 240 18.28 -19.93 -33.79
C TRP A 240 17.17 -19.83 -34.85
N LEU A 241 15.98 -20.37 -34.56
CA LEU A 241 14.81 -20.24 -35.44
C LEU A 241 14.33 -18.79 -35.59
N ALA A 242 14.32 -18.02 -34.50
CA ALA A 242 13.98 -16.60 -34.53
C ALA A 242 15.02 -15.79 -35.33
N ALA A 243 16.31 -16.11 -35.16
CA ALA A 243 17.38 -15.49 -35.94
C ALA A 243 17.31 -15.86 -37.43
N ALA A 244 16.99 -17.12 -37.74
CA ALA A 244 16.78 -17.59 -39.10
C ALA A 244 15.57 -16.88 -39.73
N LEU A 245 14.44 -16.81 -39.03
CA LEU A 245 13.25 -16.11 -39.50
C LEU A 245 13.54 -14.62 -39.74
N TYR A 246 14.25 -13.97 -38.81
CA TYR A 246 14.63 -12.57 -38.95
C TYR A 246 15.50 -12.37 -40.20
N ARG A 247 16.53 -13.22 -40.38
CA ARG A 247 17.50 -13.10 -41.46
C ARG A 247 16.94 -13.48 -42.83
N TYR A 248 16.07 -14.48 -42.91
CA TYR A 248 15.51 -14.97 -44.17
C TYR A 248 14.19 -14.31 -44.58
N VAL A 249 13.45 -13.72 -43.65
CA VAL A 249 12.12 -13.14 -43.96
C VAL A 249 12.09 -11.63 -43.73
N LEU A 250 12.54 -11.16 -42.56
CA LEU A 250 12.43 -9.72 -42.25
C LEU A 250 13.43 -8.87 -43.04
N THR A 251 14.67 -9.32 -43.20
CA THR A 251 15.69 -8.59 -43.97
C THR A 251 15.31 -8.41 -45.45
N PRO A 252 14.88 -9.44 -46.21
CA PRO A 252 14.49 -9.23 -47.61
C PRO A 252 13.24 -8.37 -47.74
N VAL A 253 12.25 -8.53 -46.86
CA VAL A 253 11.04 -7.68 -46.87
C VAL A 253 11.40 -6.21 -46.60
N GLY A 254 12.30 -5.95 -45.64
CA GLY A 254 12.79 -4.61 -45.36
C GLY A 254 13.54 -3.99 -46.54
N GLN A 255 14.39 -4.76 -47.23
CA GLN A 255 15.11 -4.29 -48.42
C GLN A 255 14.17 -3.98 -49.59
N VAL A 256 13.17 -4.81 -49.84
CA VAL A 256 12.16 -4.58 -50.88
C VAL A 256 11.34 -3.33 -50.59
N LEU A 257 10.96 -3.11 -49.33
CA LEU A 257 10.20 -1.94 -48.93
C LEU A 257 11.02 -0.64 -49.06
N LEU A 258 12.29 -0.68 -48.65
CA LEU A 258 13.21 0.46 -48.81
C LEU A 258 13.47 0.76 -50.29
N TRP A 259 13.63 -0.28 -51.12
CA TRP A 259 13.81 -0.11 -52.56
C TRP A 259 12.56 0.48 -53.22
N ALA A 260 11.37 -0.01 -52.86
CA ALA A 260 10.10 0.53 -53.32
C ALA A 260 9.93 2.00 -52.93
N TRP A 261 10.29 2.37 -51.69
CA TRP A 261 10.28 3.75 -51.23
C TRP A 261 11.25 4.63 -52.03
N HIS A 262 12.45 4.11 -52.31
CA HIS A 262 13.47 4.83 -53.06
C HIS A 262 13.04 5.07 -54.52
N VAL A 263 12.37 4.08 -55.13
CA VAL A 263 11.81 4.18 -56.49
C VAL A 263 10.66 5.19 -56.52
N ALA A 264 9.75 5.13 -55.55
CA ALA A 264 8.67 6.10 -55.41
C ALA A 264 9.22 7.54 -55.30
N GLY A 265 10.24 7.75 -54.47
CA GLY A 265 10.90 9.05 -54.33
C GLY A 265 11.52 9.58 -55.63
N ARG A 266 12.12 8.72 -56.45
CA ARG A 266 12.67 9.13 -57.77
C ARG A 266 11.56 9.53 -58.75
N ILE A 267 10.43 8.82 -58.74
CA ILE A 267 9.30 9.12 -59.62
C ILE A 267 8.68 10.46 -59.22
N THR A 268 8.45 10.69 -57.94
CA THR A 268 7.95 11.98 -57.42
C THR A 268 8.90 13.13 -57.73
N ALA A 269 10.21 12.93 -57.56
CA ALA A 269 11.22 13.93 -57.89
C ALA A 269 11.33 14.20 -59.40
N ALA A 270 11.09 13.20 -60.25
CA ALA A 270 11.06 13.38 -61.70
C ALA A 270 9.83 14.20 -62.13
N LEU A 271 8.65 13.88 -61.60
CA LEU A 271 7.42 14.63 -61.82
C LEU A 271 7.56 16.10 -61.40
N TRP A 272 8.11 16.35 -60.21
CA TRP A 272 8.32 17.71 -59.70
C TRP A 272 9.29 18.51 -60.57
N ARG A 273 10.37 17.88 -61.04
CA ARG A 273 11.34 18.51 -61.96
C ARG A 273 10.72 18.84 -63.32
N GLY A 274 9.86 17.96 -63.85
CA GLY A 274 9.10 18.23 -65.07
C GLY A 274 8.18 19.43 -64.92
N LEU A 275 7.39 19.46 -63.85
CA LEU A 275 6.44 20.55 -63.56
C LEU A 275 7.15 21.90 -63.39
N LYS A 276 8.25 21.95 -62.64
CA LYS A 276 9.05 23.16 -62.46
C LYS A 276 9.59 23.69 -63.79
N ARG A 277 10.00 22.78 -64.68
CA ARG A 277 10.58 23.14 -65.99
C ARG A 277 9.51 23.70 -66.93
N VAL A 278 8.31 23.10 -66.95
CA VAL A 278 7.15 23.64 -67.68
C VAL A 278 6.77 25.01 -67.16
N ALA A 279 6.67 25.18 -65.84
CA ALA A 279 6.35 26.48 -65.23
C ALA A 279 7.39 27.56 -65.59
N TRP A 280 8.68 27.20 -65.61
CA TRP A 280 9.75 28.14 -65.97
C TRP A 280 9.71 28.54 -67.45
N VAL A 281 9.45 27.60 -68.36
CA VAL A 281 9.34 27.88 -69.79
C VAL A 281 8.09 28.71 -70.11
N LEU A 282 6.96 28.38 -69.48
CA LEU A 282 5.68 29.01 -69.78
C LEU A 282 5.57 30.43 -69.20
N VAL A 283 6.10 30.65 -68.00
CA VAL A 283 5.91 31.90 -67.25
C VAL A 283 7.22 32.67 -67.08
N GLY A 284 8.29 31.99 -66.66
CA GLY A 284 9.56 32.65 -66.33
C GLY A 284 10.28 33.23 -67.55
N TRP A 285 10.32 32.48 -68.65
CA TRP A 285 11.02 32.87 -69.87
C TRP A 285 10.40 34.08 -70.59
N PRO A 286 9.07 34.15 -70.84
CA PRO A 286 8.48 35.33 -71.47
C PRO A 286 8.53 36.57 -70.57
N ALA A 287 8.30 36.42 -69.25
CA ALA A 287 8.35 37.54 -68.31
C ALA A 287 9.75 38.19 -68.24
N SER A 288 10.82 37.37 -68.25
CA SER A 288 12.19 37.89 -68.25
C SER A 288 12.53 38.66 -69.53
N ARG A 289 11.98 38.23 -70.67
CA ARG A 289 12.20 38.86 -71.97
C ARG A 289 11.51 40.23 -72.07
N VAL A 290 10.28 40.34 -71.57
CA VAL A 290 9.53 41.61 -71.46
C VAL A 290 10.24 42.59 -70.53
N TYR A 291 10.75 42.12 -69.38
CA TYR A 291 11.53 42.95 -68.46
C TYR A 291 12.79 43.52 -69.13
N ARG A 292 13.53 42.69 -69.85
CA ARG A 292 14.75 43.14 -70.55
C ARG A 292 14.46 44.07 -71.72
N HIS A 293 13.41 43.82 -72.50
CA HIS A 293 13.14 44.58 -73.72
C HIS A 293 12.35 45.87 -73.49
N VAL A 294 11.58 45.98 -72.39
CA VAL A 294 10.70 47.15 -72.15
C VAL A 294 11.19 47.99 -70.99
N LEU A 295 11.48 47.38 -69.83
CA LEU A 295 11.83 48.13 -68.62
C LEU A 295 13.27 48.66 -68.64
N THR A 296 14.18 47.95 -69.30
CA THR A 296 15.59 48.36 -69.40
C THR A 296 15.79 49.60 -70.29
N PRO A 297 15.23 49.68 -71.53
CA PRO A 297 15.36 50.90 -72.35
C PRO A 297 14.60 52.10 -71.77
N VAL A 298 13.44 51.89 -71.15
CA VAL A 298 12.73 52.97 -70.44
C VAL A 298 13.56 53.50 -69.27
N GLY A 299 14.24 52.63 -68.53
CA GLY A 299 15.16 53.03 -67.47
C GLY A 299 16.33 53.89 -67.97
N HIS A 300 16.87 53.58 -69.14
CA HIS A 300 17.92 54.40 -69.77
C HIS A 300 17.40 55.75 -70.24
N ALA A 301 16.23 55.79 -70.90
CA ALA A 301 15.61 57.03 -71.39
C ALA A 301 15.29 58.00 -70.24
N VAL A 302 14.68 57.50 -69.15
CA VAL A 302 14.38 58.32 -67.96
C VAL A 302 15.66 58.85 -67.32
N ARG A 303 16.71 58.03 -67.26
CA ARG A 303 18.00 58.45 -66.69
C ARG A 303 18.70 59.50 -67.52
N GLU A 304 18.54 59.47 -68.84
CA GLU A 304 19.11 60.44 -69.77
C GLU A 304 18.38 61.78 -69.70
N VAL A 305 17.04 61.77 -69.69
CA VAL A 305 16.19 62.96 -69.49
C VAL A 305 16.47 63.63 -68.15
N TRP A 306 16.65 62.85 -67.08
CA TRP A 306 16.99 63.41 -65.77
C TRP A 306 18.39 64.02 -65.75
N ARG A 307 19.35 63.47 -66.52
CA ARG A 307 20.71 64.04 -66.64
C ARG A 307 20.70 65.35 -67.42
N THR A 308 20.01 65.44 -68.55
CA THR A 308 19.88 66.67 -69.34
C THR A 308 19.14 67.77 -68.58
N GLY A 309 18.04 67.43 -67.90
CA GLY A 309 17.32 68.38 -67.05
C GLY A 309 18.22 68.94 -65.92
N ARG A 310 19.01 68.09 -65.26
CA ARG A 310 19.95 68.55 -64.23
C ARG A 310 21.08 69.43 -64.77
N ALA A 311 21.56 69.16 -66.00
CA ALA A 311 22.60 69.96 -66.63
C ALA A 311 22.07 71.37 -66.96
N ALA A 312 20.89 71.47 -67.58
CA ALA A 312 20.26 72.74 -67.93
C ALA A 312 20.02 73.62 -66.69
N VAL A 313 19.54 73.05 -65.58
CA VAL A 313 19.36 73.78 -64.32
C VAL A 313 20.68 74.28 -63.73
N ARG A 314 21.75 73.47 -63.82
CA ARG A 314 23.07 73.87 -63.33
C ARG A 314 23.67 74.99 -64.18
N GLU A 315 23.50 74.94 -65.49
CA GLU A 315 23.94 75.99 -66.40
C GLU A 315 23.18 77.30 -66.18
N ALA A 316 21.85 77.25 -66.11
CA ALA A 316 21.02 78.43 -65.81
C ALA A 316 21.43 79.06 -64.46
N ARG A 317 21.62 78.23 -63.42
CA ARG A 317 22.09 78.70 -62.10
C ARG A 317 23.50 79.28 -62.16
N ALA A 318 24.39 78.72 -62.98
CA ALA A 318 25.74 79.25 -63.15
C ALA A 318 25.71 80.61 -63.87
N THR A 319 24.87 80.77 -64.88
CA THR A 319 24.70 82.04 -65.62
C THR A 319 24.10 83.13 -64.73
N VAL A 320 23.04 82.83 -63.97
CA VAL A 320 22.46 83.78 -63.00
C VAL A 320 23.48 84.18 -61.94
N ARG A 321 24.27 83.22 -61.43
CA ARG A 321 25.31 83.50 -60.44
C ARG A 321 26.44 84.37 -60.98
N ARG A 322 26.88 84.12 -62.23
CA ARG A 322 27.88 84.97 -62.89
C ARG A 322 27.36 86.38 -63.12
N ALA A 323 26.08 86.53 -63.47
CA ALA A 323 25.45 87.83 -63.69
C ALA A 323 25.27 88.63 -62.38
N LEU A 324 24.91 87.98 -61.27
CA LEU A 324 24.69 88.66 -59.98
C LEU A 324 25.98 88.92 -59.19
N PHE A 325 26.94 87.99 -59.21
CA PHE A 325 28.09 88.01 -58.28
C PHE A 325 29.45 88.23 -58.97
N GLY A 326 29.47 88.45 -60.29
CA GLY A 326 30.70 88.56 -61.06
C GLY A 326 31.46 87.23 -61.16
N THR A 327 32.51 87.21 -61.99
CA THR A 327 33.35 86.02 -62.19
C THR A 327 34.31 85.84 -61.02
N PRO A 328 34.24 84.74 -60.24
CA PRO A 328 35.30 84.44 -59.28
C PRO A 328 36.60 84.09 -60.04
N PRO A 329 37.78 84.52 -59.55
CA PRO A 329 39.06 84.26 -60.20
C PRO A 329 39.34 82.75 -60.30
N VAL A 330 39.84 82.34 -61.47
CA VAL A 330 40.18 80.96 -61.81
C VAL A 330 41.43 80.54 -61.03
N GLU A 331 41.31 79.49 -60.21
CA GLU A 331 42.44 78.90 -59.49
C GLU A 331 42.71 77.48 -60.05
N PRO A 332 43.97 77.09 -60.31
CA PRO A 332 44.29 75.97 -61.20
C PRO A 332 44.19 74.59 -60.53
N ALA A 333 43.92 73.61 -61.39
CA ALA A 333 43.73 72.20 -61.10
C ALA A 333 44.80 71.57 -60.20
N ARG A 334 44.36 70.88 -59.14
CA ARG A 334 45.18 69.94 -58.38
C ARG A 334 44.72 68.50 -58.64
N SER A 335 45.43 67.84 -59.55
CA SER A 335 45.42 66.41 -59.77
C SER A 335 45.87 65.65 -58.50
N ARG A 336 45.20 64.56 -58.14
CA ARG A 336 45.85 63.51 -57.36
C ARG A 336 45.27 62.12 -57.68
N ALA A 337 46.09 61.37 -58.40
CA ALA A 337 45.99 59.94 -58.63
C ALA A 337 46.18 59.14 -57.32
N ARG A 338 45.59 57.95 -57.25
CA ARG A 338 46.23 56.76 -56.67
C ARG A 338 45.52 55.47 -57.10
N THR A 339 46.27 54.64 -57.83
CA THR A 339 46.01 53.23 -58.16
C THR A 339 46.65 52.32 -57.10
N LEU A 340 46.12 51.09 -56.97
CA LEU A 340 46.70 49.83 -56.43
C LEU A 340 45.50 48.99 -55.93
N GLY A 341 45.20 47.74 -56.32
CA GLY A 341 45.89 46.68 -57.05
C GLY A 341 45.70 45.35 -56.29
N SER A 342 45.14 44.29 -56.89
CA SER A 342 45.57 42.87 -56.71
C SER A 342 44.65 41.85 -57.44
N THR A 343 45.17 41.32 -58.57
CA THR A 343 45.30 39.88 -58.98
C THR A 343 44.05 38.98 -58.98
N THR A 344 43.46 38.38 -60.05
CA THR A 344 43.95 37.60 -61.24
C THR A 344 45.01 36.54 -60.91
N ALA A 345 44.97 35.26 -61.28
CA ALA A 345 44.14 34.44 -62.17
C ALA A 345 44.53 32.94 -61.99
N ALA A 346 43.95 32.07 -62.85
CA ALA A 346 44.32 30.69 -63.24
C ALA A 346 43.46 29.57 -62.62
N ASP A 347 42.54 28.94 -63.36
CA ASP A 347 42.66 27.99 -64.50
C ASP A 347 43.07 26.57 -64.13
N ALA A 348 42.41 25.62 -64.81
CA ALA A 348 42.73 24.20 -65.03
C ALA A 348 42.30 23.13 -64.00
N ALA A 349 41.21 22.41 -64.35
CA ALA A 349 41.13 20.94 -64.31
C ALA A 349 41.44 20.42 -65.75
N PRO A 350 41.65 19.11 -66.08
CA PRO A 350 41.29 17.87 -65.35
C PRO A 350 42.33 16.71 -65.46
N ALA A 351 42.07 15.53 -64.85
CA ALA A 351 42.23 14.19 -65.44
C ALA A 351 42.10 13.03 -64.42
N ASP A 352 41.62 11.90 -64.94
CA ASP A 352 41.26 10.62 -64.32
C ASP A 352 42.43 9.80 -63.76
N GLU A 353 42.16 8.97 -62.74
CA GLU A 353 42.88 7.70 -62.57
C GLU A 353 42.02 6.64 -61.83
N ILE A 354 41.55 5.67 -62.61
CA ILE A 354 40.95 4.40 -62.21
C ILE A 354 42.08 3.36 -62.27
N SER A 355 42.41 2.69 -61.16
CA SER A 355 43.28 1.49 -61.17
C SER A 355 43.10 0.62 -59.93
N LEU A 356 42.35 -0.48 -60.07
CA LEU A 356 42.56 -1.78 -59.41
C LEU A 356 42.19 -2.85 -60.47
N PRO A 357 42.76 -4.07 -60.52
CA PRO A 357 43.29 -4.86 -59.37
C PRO A 357 44.61 -5.63 -59.64
N ARG A 358 45.26 -6.13 -58.58
CA ARG A 358 46.32 -7.15 -58.68
C ARG A 358 45.96 -8.39 -57.86
N ARG A 359 45.69 -9.48 -58.57
CA ARG A 359 45.76 -10.88 -58.11
C ARG A 359 47.20 -11.21 -57.75
N GLN A 360 47.42 -11.89 -56.63
CA GLN A 360 48.56 -12.79 -56.43
C GLN A 360 48.00 -14.16 -56.08
N GLY A 361 48.56 -15.17 -56.75
CA GLY A 361 48.32 -16.59 -56.49
C GLY A 361 49.29 -17.16 -55.47
#